data_AF-A0A960RRI0-F1
#
_entry.id   AF-A0A960RRI0-F1
#
_cell.length_a   1.000
_cell.length_b   1.000
_cell.length_c   1.000
_cell.angle_alpha   90.00
_cell.angle_beta   90.00
_cell.angle_gamma   90.00
#
_symmetry.space_group_name_H-M   'P 1'
#
loop_
_entity.id
_entity.type
_entity.pdbx_description
1 polymer ?
#
loop_
_entity_poly.entity_id
_entity_poly.type
_entity_poly.pdbx_seq_one_letter_code
_entity_poly.pdbx_strand_id
1 'polypeptide(L)'
;VKGDVQHTFHSPHPLIFQTEGAGGIHLEGALTNTGCGPIQLSAPHITITGKLMGQDLNIQGGLTCHGELYGKNLTVLAKGDGEISGKVITDGGHCYWKGGKTLRLTGEWGHLGGGRFHLEGMRNLFIEEGGHLYATNRTTCFTIQNLGGIFSIEKGRVSAGSAPLYISGDCGAVSLEGGLLESMAPITIDVGHHCHLCQSHLTSPQSIHLTLGEDLLLMEGSSLSSPQGIQVNAKERVTLFDTSSISGRGVTINCGETLSLFESATIKGGSSPLFASAGEMLHLEGPQVRIEGGQVSLHAGESFSMEGRSQIASTLGNLSVTAGTTAQLGQEAKISAYGGDLEFIVNEGNLYLYGESALLSPTHGSQIIIGKSLIMEDFSQIQNHGEKGTTIIVDHLGRDGGIVMGPHTSISTGHSPLQIFSAKRHLSTLNGMLNGYRFSPSLLYLNTEYEQWGVSYPSPSSSALFTLFHKENGLITIHPNQHVNQTDFRQILINYIGPFTAELQRDLHPYDEFTSQSITFTNEDEPYFIRRRNEQKDDMD
;
A
#
# COMPACT_ATOMS: atom_id res chain seq x y z
N VAL A 1 46.59 -34.11 -6.42
CA VAL A 1 47.51 -33.61 -7.48
C VAL A 1 48.23 -32.40 -6.92
N LYS A 2 49.56 -32.45 -6.73
CA LYS A 2 50.34 -31.37 -6.09
C LYS A 2 51.18 -30.60 -7.13
N GLY A 3 51.31 -29.29 -6.95
CA GLY A 3 52.17 -28.39 -7.76
C GLY A 3 51.56 -27.92 -9.10
N ASP A 4 52.35 -27.20 -9.90
CA ASP A 4 52.02 -26.66 -11.25
C ASP A 4 51.76 -27.74 -12.33
N VAL A 5 51.42 -28.96 -11.92
CA VAL A 5 51.26 -30.10 -12.81
C VAL A 5 49.90 -30.03 -13.49
N GLN A 6 49.91 -29.94 -14.82
CA GLN A 6 48.73 -30.00 -15.67
C GLN A 6 48.53 -31.42 -16.20
N HIS A 7 47.42 -32.05 -15.81
CA HIS A 7 46.96 -33.33 -16.33
C HIS A 7 45.76 -33.13 -17.24
N THR A 8 45.92 -33.49 -18.52
CA THR A 8 44.84 -33.45 -19.51
C THR A 8 44.54 -34.88 -19.99
N PHE A 9 43.30 -35.30 -19.83
CA PHE A 9 42.76 -36.55 -20.32
C PHE A 9 41.81 -36.28 -21.50
N HIS A 10 41.70 -37.23 -22.41
CA HIS A 10 40.70 -37.25 -23.47
C HIS A 10 39.93 -38.58 -23.39
N SER A 11 39.20 -38.76 -22.29
CA SER A 11 38.53 -40.02 -21.97
C SER A 11 37.03 -39.95 -22.26
N PRO A 12 36.47 -40.88 -23.08
CA PRO A 12 35.03 -41.05 -23.17
C PRO A 12 34.44 -41.74 -21.93
N HIS A 13 35.29 -42.33 -21.09
CA HIS A 13 34.91 -43.00 -19.85
C HIS A 13 35.03 -42.07 -18.64
N PRO A 14 34.26 -42.31 -17.56
CA PRO A 14 34.39 -41.57 -16.31
C PRO A 14 35.80 -41.57 -15.73
N LEU A 15 36.27 -40.41 -15.25
CA LEU A 15 37.43 -40.31 -14.37
C LEU A 15 36.92 -40.29 -12.93
N ILE A 16 37.14 -41.39 -12.20
CA ILE A 16 36.60 -41.56 -10.84
C ILE A 16 37.73 -41.43 -9.82
N PHE A 17 37.57 -40.50 -8.88
CA PHE A 17 38.43 -40.31 -7.72
C PHE A 17 37.59 -40.49 -6.46
N GLN A 18 37.91 -41.51 -5.68
CA GLN A 18 37.16 -41.83 -4.46
C GLN A 18 38.10 -42.09 -3.29
N THR A 19 37.75 -41.58 -2.12
CA THR A 19 38.43 -41.88 -0.86
C THR A 19 37.45 -41.78 0.31
N GLU A 20 37.61 -42.65 1.30
CA GLU A 20 36.87 -42.59 2.57
C GLU A 20 37.70 -41.98 3.69
N GLY A 21 38.99 -41.70 3.43
CA GLY A 21 39.89 -41.13 4.41
C GLY A 21 39.47 -39.71 4.82
N ALA A 22 39.64 -39.39 6.10
CA ALA A 22 39.31 -38.09 6.66
C ALA A 22 40.04 -36.91 5.97
N GLY A 23 41.21 -37.18 5.38
CA GLY A 23 41.97 -36.20 4.60
C GLY A 23 41.36 -35.83 3.25
N GLY A 24 40.35 -36.55 2.76
CA GLY A 24 39.63 -36.15 1.56
C GLY A 24 40.46 -36.14 0.26
N ILE A 25 39.99 -35.38 -0.74
CA ILE A 25 40.67 -35.17 -2.04
C ILE A 25 41.20 -33.74 -2.10
N HIS A 26 42.50 -33.59 -2.38
CA HIS A 26 43.15 -32.29 -2.61
C HIS A 26 43.66 -32.17 -4.05
N LEU A 27 43.19 -31.13 -4.75
CA LEU A 27 43.53 -30.80 -6.12
C LEU A 27 44.17 -29.41 -6.21
N GLU A 28 45.50 -29.36 -6.23
CA GLU A 28 46.28 -28.12 -6.31
C GLU A 28 46.68 -27.75 -7.74
N GLY A 29 46.85 -28.74 -8.63
CA GLY A 29 47.21 -28.54 -10.03
C GLY A 29 46.01 -28.41 -10.98
N ALA A 30 46.25 -28.50 -12.28
CA ALA A 30 45.18 -28.49 -13.28
C ALA A 30 44.79 -29.91 -13.70
N LEU A 31 43.51 -30.27 -13.58
CA LEU A 31 42.93 -31.51 -14.07
C LEU A 31 41.86 -31.19 -15.11
N THR A 32 42.07 -31.67 -16.34
CA THR A 32 41.14 -31.47 -17.45
C THR A 32 40.73 -32.81 -18.06
N ASN A 33 39.44 -33.03 -18.29
CA ASN A 33 38.96 -34.07 -19.22
C ASN A 33 38.28 -33.41 -20.43
N THR A 34 38.90 -33.50 -21.60
CA THR A 34 38.35 -32.99 -22.87
C THR A 34 37.46 -34.01 -23.59
N GLY A 35 37.41 -35.26 -23.12
CA GLY A 35 36.48 -36.26 -23.63
C GLY A 35 35.07 -36.12 -23.05
N CYS A 36 34.13 -36.94 -23.54
CA CYS A 36 32.74 -36.89 -23.10
C CYS A 36 32.48 -37.55 -21.72
N GLY A 37 33.48 -38.19 -21.12
CA GLY A 37 33.33 -38.86 -19.83
C GLY A 37 33.25 -37.87 -18.66
N PRO A 38 32.42 -38.14 -17.62
CA PRO A 38 32.33 -37.27 -16.45
C PRO A 38 33.60 -37.34 -15.59
N ILE A 39 33.88 -36.29 -14.82
CA ILE A 39 34.80 -36.36 -13.68
C ILE A 39 33.97 -36.53 -12.41
N GLN A 40 34.23 -37.60 -11.66
CA GLN A 40 33.53 -37.93 -10.42
C GLN A 40 34.50 -37.85 -9.25
N LEU A 41 34.20 -36.96 -8.29
CA LEU A 41 34.95 -36.80 -7.04
C LEU A 41 34.04 -37.20 -5.87
N SER A 42 34.43 -38.22 -5.10
CA SER A 42 33.66 -38.67 -3.93
C SER A 42 34.57 -38.80 -2.71
N ALA A 43 34.37 -37.93 -1.72
CA ALA A 43 35.14 -37.91 -0.48
C ALA A 43 34.39 -37.17 0.63
N PRO A 44 34.72 -37.37 1.91
CA PRO A 44 34.15 -36.54 3.00
C PRO A 44 34.41 -35.04 2.79
N HIS A 45 35.63 -34.69 2.34
CA HIS A 45 36.08 -33.33 2.05
C HIS A 45 36.80 -33.29 0.70
N ILE A 46 36.54 -32.26 -0.10
CA ILE A 46 37.14 -32.05 -1.42
C ILE A 46 37.62 -30.60 -1.47
N THR A 47 38.92 -30.41 -1.68
CA THR A 47 39.54 -29.09 -1.80
C THR A 47 40.13 -28.89 -3.19
N ILE A 48 39.71 -27.84 -3.88
CA ILE A 48 40.20 -27.44 -5.20
C ILE A 48 40.85 -26.07 -5.07
N THR A 49 42.19 -26.02 -5.15
CA THR A 49 42.96 -24.77 -5.22
C THR A 49 43.51 -24.52 -6.62
N GLY A 50 43.60 -25.57 -7.46
CA GLY A 50 44.00 -25.47 -8.86
C GLY A 50 42.84 -25.32 -9.83
N LYS A 51 42.91 -25.96 -10.99
CA LYS A 51 41.88 -25.88 -12.05
C LYS A 51 41.26 -27.24 -12.31
N LEU A 52 39.94 -27.36 -12.22
CA LEU A 52 39.18 -28.54 -12.60
C LEU A 52 38.29 -28.23 -13.80
N MET A 53 38.47 -28.94 -14.92
CA MET A 53 37.69 -28.73 -16.13
C MET A 53 37.16 -30.05 -16.71
N GLY A 54 35.88 -30.13 -17.02
CA GLY A 54 35.28 -31.30 -17.66
C GLY A 54 33.87 -31.04 -18.19
N GLN A 55 33.36 -31.91 -19.07
CA GLN A 55 31.99 -31.76 -19.57
C GLN A 55 30.97 -31.90 -18.42
N ASP A 56 31.06 -32.99 -17.66
CA ASP A 56 30.17 -33.27 -16.54
C ASP A 56 31.00 -33.43 -15.27
N LEU A 57 30.72 -32.61 -14.26
CA LEU A 57 31.41 -32.63 -12.97
C LEU A 57 30.45 -33.09 -11.87
N ASN A 58 30.74 -34.24 -11.26
CA ASN A 58 29.94 -34.81 -10.18
C ASN A 58 30.77 -34.85 -8.90
N ILE A 59 30.35 -34.09 -7.89
CA ILE A 59 31.07 -33.93 -6.62
C ILE A 59 30.14 -34.43 -5.50
N GLN A 60 30.64 -35.33 -4.66
CA GLN A 60 29.92 -35.84 -3.50
C GLN A 60 30.79 -35.70 -2.25
N GLY A 61 30.42 -34.81 -1.34
CA GLY A 61 31.25 -34.43 -0.19
C GLY A 61 31.05 -33.00 0.27
N GLY A 62 31.81 -32.53 1.26
CA GLY A 62 32.01 -31.10 1.47
C GLY A 62 32.97 -30.54 0.41
N LEU A 63 32.67 -29.38 -0.17
CA LEU A 63 33.46 -28.77 -1.25
C LEU A 63 34.02 -27.42 -0.82
N THR A 64 35.35 -27.29 -0.84
CA THR A 64 36.07 -26.02 -0.71
C THR A 64 36.76 -25.71 -2.04
N CYS A 65 36.33 -24.68 -2.74
CA CYS A 65 36.87 -24.26 -4.03
C CYS A 65 37.49 -22.86 -3.93
N HIS A 66 38.82 -22.82 -3.86
CA HIS A 66 39.59 -21.57 -3.95
C HIS A 66 40.14 -21.32 -5.37
N GLY A 67 40.20 -22.36 -6.20
CA GLY A 67 40.70 -22.31 -7.57
C GLY A 67 39.61 -22.09 -8.61
N GLU A 68 39.75 -22.73 -9.77
CA GLU A 68 38.77 -22.65 -10.85
C GLU A 68 38.09 -23.98 -11.13
N LEU A 69 36.77 -23.97 -11.28
CA LEU A 69 35.96 -25.12 -11.64
C LEU A 69 35.12 -24.76 -12.87
N TYR A 70 35.34 -25.45 -13.99
CA TYR A 70 34.64 -25.22 -15.25
C TYR A 70 33.97 -26.50 -15.75
N GLY A 71 32.68 -26.44 -16.08
CA GLY A 71 32.07 -27.56 -16.81
C GLY A 71 30.75 -27.26 -17.50
N LYS A 72 30.30 -28.16 -18.37
CA LYS A 72 29.00 -28.01 -19.01
C LYS A 72 27.87 -28.28 -18.03
N ASN A 73 28.01 -29.33 -17.22
CA ASN A 73 27.13 -29.68 -16.11
C ASN A 73 27.93 -29.76 -14.80
N LEU A 74 27.33 -29.31 -13.70
CA LEU A 74 27.87 -29.46 -12.35
C LEU A 74 26.79 -30.02 -11.44
N THR A 75 27.09 -31.11 -10.75
CA THR A 75 26.25 -31.69 -9.69
C THR A 75 27.08 -31.80 -8.42
N VAL A 76 26.67 -31.10 -7.36
CA VAL A 76 27.27 -31.21 -6.02
C VAL A 76 26.23 -31.82 -5.07
N LEU A 77 26.55 -32.99 -4.52
CA LEU A 77 25.79 -33.65 -3.47
C LEU A 77 26.50 -33.44 -2.14
N ALA A 78 26.18 -32.33 -1.47
CA ALA A 78 26.87 -31.88 -0.28
C ALA A 78 26.42 -32.66 0.97
N LYS A 79 27.40 -33.21 1.70
CA LYS A 79 27.18 -33.88 3.00
C LYS A 79 27.61 -33.02 4.20
N GLY A 80 28.26 -31.89 3.95
CA GLY A 80 28.83 -31.00 4.97
C GLY A 80 28.74 -29.54 4.55
N ASP A 81 29.65 -28.72 5.06
CA ASP A 81 29.78 -27.33 4.63
C ASP A 81 30.47 -27.24 3.26
N GLY A 82 30.23 -26.14 2.56
CA GLY A 82 30.86 -25.76 1.31
C GLY A 82 31.35 -24.32 1.35
N GLU A 83 32.42 -24.05 0.61
CA GLU A 83 33.01 -22.72 0.48
C GLU A 83 33.50 -22.53 -0.96
N ILE A 84 33.16 -21.41 -1.56
CA ILE A 84 33.63 -21.01 -2.88
C ILE A 84 34.22 -19.61 -2.76
N SER A 85 35.54 -19.51 -2.77
CA SER A 85 36.26 -18.23 -2.86
C SER A 85 36.91 -18.01 -4.22
N GLY A 86 36.97 -19.07 -5.04
CA GLY A 86 37.49 -19.03 -6.40
C GLY A 86 36.41 -18.77 -7.45
N LYS A 87 36.52 -19.45 -8.59
CA LYS A 87 35.63 -19.28 -9.75
C LYS A 87 34.98 -20.59 -10.15
N VAL A 88 33.65 -20.66 -10.11
CA VAL A 88 32.85 -21.82 -10.50
C VAL A 88 31.96 -21.41 -11.66
N ILE A 89 32.20 -21.94 -12.86
CA ILE A 89 31.46 -21.57 -14.06
C ILE A 89 30.89 -22.81 -14.73
N THR A 90 29.60 -22.75 -15.04
CA THR A 90 28.95 -23.74 -15.90
C THR A 90 28.39 -23.12 -17.17
N ASP A 91 28.62 -23.72 -18.34
CA ASP A 91 28.39 -23.04 -19.63
C ASP A 91 27.36 -23.71 -20.57
N GLY A 92 26.61 -24.71 -20.09
CA GLY A 92 25.62 -25.37 -20.94
C GLY A 92 24.42 -25.98 -20.22
N GLY A 93 24.62 -27.13 -19.59
CA GLY A 93 23.55 -27.96 -19.07
C GLY A 93 23.05 -27.52 -17.69
N HIS A 94 22.98 -28.41 -16.70
CA HIS A 94 22.45 -28.10 -15.38
C HIS A 94 23.56 -27.80 -14.37
N CYS A 95 23.33 -26.81 -13.50
CA CYS A 95 24.12 -26.56 -12.31
C CYS A 95 23.25 -26.85 -11.09
N TYR A 96 23.59 -27.91 -10.35
CA TYR A 96 22.80 -28.44 -9.25
C TYR A 96 23.66 -28.57 -8.00
N TRP A 97 23.19 -28.02 -6.89
CA TRP A 97 23.74 -28.23 -5.56
C TRP A 97 22.63 -28.74 -4.64
N LYS A 98 22.84 -29.88 -3.99
CA LYS A 98 21.87 -30.47 -3.08
C LYS A 98 22.47 -30.81 -1.73
N GLY A 99 21.77 -30.38 -0.68
CA GLY A 99 22.13 -30.62 0.70
C GLY A 99 23.25 -29.72 1.19
N GLY A 100 23.81 -30.11 2.34
CA GLY A 100 24.84 -29.34 3.02
C GLY A 100 24.27 -28.47 4.14
N LYS A 101 25.13 -28.13 5.10
CA LYS A 101 24.75 -27.25 6.21
C LYS A 101 24.87 -25.80 5.77
N THR A 102 26.09 -25.36 5.50
CA THR A 102 26.37 -23.99 5.10
C THR A 102 27.12 -23.96 3.78
N LEU A 103 26.74 -23.05 2.88
CA LEU A 103 27.54 -22.69 1.72
C LEU A 103 27.93 -21.20 1.82
N ARG A 104 29.23 -20.90 1.75
CA ARG A 104 29.76 -19.53 1.70
C ARG A 104 30.33 -19.24 0.32
N LEU A 105 30.02 -18.07 -0.23
CA LEU A 105 30.54 -17.58 -1.50
C LEU A 105 31.19 -16.21 -1.30
N THR A 106 32.52 -16.15 -1.45
CA THR A 106 33.32 -14.91 -1.54
C THR A 106 33.88 -14.68 -2.93
N GLY A 107 33.78 -15.69 -3.81
CA GLY A 107 34.22 -15.63 -5.21
C GLY A 107 33.08 -15.55 -6.22
N GLU A 108 33.31 -16.06 -7.43
CA GLU A 108 32.32 -16.06 -8.52
C GLU A 108 31.71 -17.45 -8.70
N TRP A 109 30.38 -17.53 -8.76
CA TRP A 109 29.67 -18.71 -9.22
C TRP A 109 28.64 -18.34 -10.30
N GLY A 110 28.97 -18.68 -11.54
CA GLY A 110 28.18 -18.37 -12.72
C GLY A 110 27.57 -19.59 -13.42
N HIS A 111 26.35 -19.45 -13.90
CA HIS A 111 25.72 -20.34 -14.88
C HIS A 111 25.43 -19.58 -16.18
N LEU A 112 26.19 -19.88 -17.23
CA LEU A 112 26.10 -19.26 -18.56
C LEU A 112 25.22 -20.06 -19.53
N GLY A 113 24.79 -21.25 -19.12
CA GLY A 113 24.12 -22.24 -19.96
C GLY A 113 22.61 -22.06 -20.11
N GLY A 114 22.04 -22.91 -20.96
CA GLY A 114 20.60 -22.99 -21.24
C GLY A 114 19.79 -23.80 -20.22
N GLY A 115 20.45 -24.43 -19.24
CA GLY A 115 19.78 -25.30 -18.28
C GLY A 115 19.26 -24.57 -17.05
N ARG A 116 19.24 -25.30 -15.93
CA ARG A 116 18.74 -24.83 -14.64
C ARG A 116 19.92 -24.56 -13.72
N PHE A 117 19.85 -23.45 -12.99
CA PHE A 117 20.69 -23.22 -11.82
C PHE A 117 19.85 -23.46 -10.57
N HIS A 118 20.17 -24.51 -9.82
CA HIS A 118 19.33 -25.01 -8.75
C HIS A 118 20.14 -25.34 -7.51
N LEU A 119 19.78 -24.71 -6.40
CA LEU A 119 20.35 -24.92 -5.07
C LEU A 119 19.23 -25.45 -4.15
N GLU A 120 19.41 -26.63 -3.55
CA GLU A 120 18.36 -27.33 -2.80
C GLU A 120 18.83 -27.80 -1.43
N GLY A 121 17.99 -27.63 -0.40
CA GLY A 121 18.13 -28.35 0.87
C GLY A 121 19.34 -27.95 1.71
N MET A 122 19.85 -26.74 1.50
CA MET A 122 20.87 -26.14 2.36
C MET A 122 20.22 -25.49 3.58
N ARG A 123 20.91 -25.51 4.72
CA ARG A 123 20.48 -24.72 5.88
C ARG A 123 20.82 -23.25 5.67
N ASN A 124 22.04 -22.91 5.29
CA ASN A 124 22.47 -21.53 5.10
C ASN A 124 23.21 -21.33 3.78
N LEU A 125 22.97 -20.19 3.13
CA LEU A 125 23.70 -19.70 1.97
C LEU A 125 24.14 -18.25 2.22
N PHE A 126 25.45 -18.01 2.25
CA PHE A 126 26.04 -16.70 2.45
C PHE A 126 26.77 -16.25 1.19
N ILE A 127 26.39 -15.09 0.67
CA ILE A 127 27.11 -14.37 -0.39
C ILE A 127 27.77 -13.17 0.28
N GLU A 128 29.05 -13.31 0.58
CA GLU A 128 29.82 -12.34 1.36
C GLU A 128 30.42 -11.25 0.45
N GLU A 129 31.18 -10.32 1.03
CA GLU A 129 31.75 -9.18 0.32
C GLU A 129 32.59 -9.63 -0.89
N GLY A 130 32.26 -9.12 -2.08
CA GLY A 130 32.88 -9.50 -3.35
C GLY A 130 32.32 -10.78 -3.99
N GLY A 131 31.50 -11.54 -3.26
CA GLY A 131 30.81 -12.72 -3.77
C GLY A 131 29.79 -12.38 -4.87
N HIS A 132 29.79 -13.16 -5.95
CA HIS A 132 28.87 -12.99 -7.06
C HIS A 132 28.27 -14.31 -7.52
N LEU A 133 26.97 -14.50 -7.28
CA LEU A 133 26.20 -15.65 -7.73
C LEU A 133 25.31 -15.25 -8.91
N TYR A 134 25.51 -15.81 -10.09
CA TYR A 134 24.81 -15.33 -11.27
C TYR A 134 24.40 -16.38 -12.29
N ALA A 135 23.32 -16.08 -12.99
CA ALA A 135 22.81 -16.79 -14.16
C ALA A 135 22.71 -15.83 -15.34
N THR A 136 22.92 -16.32 -16.57
CA THR A 136 22.81 -15.47 -17.77
C THR A 136 21.43 -15.58 -18.42
N ASN A 137 21.23 -14.81 -19.49
CA ASN A 137 19.98 -14.77 -20.26
C ASN A 137 19.63 -16.06 -20.99
N ARG A 138 20.47 -17.09 -20.91
CA ARG A 138 20.17 -18.42 -21.45
C ARG A 138 19.53 -19.32 -20.39
N THR A 139 19.75 -19.02 -19.11
CA THR A 139 19.28 -19.85 -18.02
C THR A 139 17.77 -19.85 -17.97
N THR A 140 17.19 -21.04 -17.87
CA THR A 140 15.73 -21.20 -17.88
C THR A 140 15.10 -20.91 -16.52
N CYS A 141 15.85 -21.14 -15.44
CA CYS A 141 15.37 -20.97 -14.07
C CYS A 141 16.56 -20.88 -13.10
N PHE A 142 16.49 -19.95 -12.15
CA PHE A 142 17.39 -19.89 -11.00
C PHE A 142 16.57 -20.10 -9.72
N THR A 143 16.84 -21.19 -9.02
CA THR A 143 16.07 -21.64 -7.85
C THR A 143 16.96 -21.88 -6.65
N ILE A 144 16.50 -21.39 -5.49
CA ILE A 144 16.99 -21.73 -4.16
C ILE A 144 15.79 -22.34 -3.42
N GLN A 145 15.79 -23.64 -3.16
CA GLN A 145 14.65 -24.37 -2.61
C GLN A 145 14.99 -25.08 -1.30
N ASN A 146 13.96 -25.28 -0.47
CA ASN A 146 14.06 -25.96 0.81
C ASN A 146 15.15 -25.33 1.71
N LEU A 147 15.22 -23.99 1.73
CA LEU A 147 16.13 -23.26 2.62
C LEU A 147 15.70 -23.48 4.08
N GLY A 148 16.55 -24.13 4.87
CA GLY A 148 16.26 -24.47 6.27
C GLY A 148 16.73 -23.44 7.31
N GLY A 149 17.25 -22.30 6.86
CA GLY A 149 17.88 -21.28 7.68
C GLY A 149 17.97 -19.97 6.89
N ILE A 150 19.16 -19.38 6.73
CA ILE A 150 19.28 -18.04 6.14
C ILE A 150 19.90 -18.04 4.74
N PHE A 151 19.33 -17.25 3.84
CA PHE A 151 19.98 -16.78 2.61
C PHE A 151 20.40 -15.32 2.83
N SER A 152 21.70 -15.10 2.94
CA SER A 152 22.28 -13.81 3.28
C SER A 152 23.18 -13.29 2.16
N ILE A 153 23.03 -12.00 1.83
CA ILE A 153 23.90 -11.27 0.91
C ILE A 153 24.49 -10.09 1.67
N GLU A 154 25.78 -10.14 1.99
CA GLU A 154 26.51 -9.08 2.70
C GLU A 154 27.50 -8.43 1.72
N LYS A 155 27.15 -7.26 1.18
CA LYS A 155 27.92 -6.53 0.14
C LYS A 155 28.27 -7.39 -1.09
N GLY A 156 27.50 -8.44 -1.32
CA GLY A 156 27.59 -9.32 -2.48
C GLY A 156 26.55 -8.96 -3.54
N ARG A 157 26.54 -9.75 -4.63
CA ARG A 157 25.56 -9.62 -5.71
C ARG A 157 24.98 -10.96 -6.09
N VAL A 158 23.68 -10.99 -6.34
CA VAL A 158 22.99 -12.11 -6.97
C VAL A 158 22.20 -11.62 -8.18
N SER A 159 22.47 -12.18 -9.36
CA SER A 159 21.87 -11.75 -10.63
C SER A 159 21.34 -12.94 -11.42
N ALA A 160 20.03 -13.02 -11.65
CA ALA A 160 19.43 -14.16 -12.34
C ALA A 160 19.35 -14.03 -13.87
N GLY A 161 19.87 -12.95 -14.46
CA GLY A 161 19.74 -12.69 -15.90
C GLY A 161 18.26 -12.70 -16.31
N SER A 162 17.91 -13.34 -17.43
CA SER A 162 16.50 -13.49 -17.84
C SER A 162 15.79 -14.70 -17.22
N ALA A 163 16.41 -15.40 -16.27
CA ALA A 163 15.78 -16.52 -15.58
C ALA A 163 14.89 -16.01 -14.44
N PRO A 164 13.66 -16.53 -14.27
CA PRO A 164 12.91 -16.29 -13.05
C PRO A 164 13.73 -16.74 -11.84
N LEU A 165 13.74 -15.90 -10.81
CA LEU A 165 14.42 -16.19 -9.55
C LEU A 165 13.39 -16.62 -8.50
N TYR A 166 13.52 -17.85 -8.01
CA TYR A 166 12.65 -18.40 -6.98
C TYR A 166 13.45 -18.79 -5.74
N ILE A 167 13.13 -18.19 -4.60
CA ILE A 167 13.75 -18.48 -3.30
C ILE A 167 12.66 -18.99 -2.38
N SER A 168 12.85 -20.18 -1.80
CA SER A 168 11.84 -20.79 -0.93
C SER A 168 12.38 -21.63 0.21
N GLY A 169 11.64 -21.65 1.32
CA GLY A 169 11.89 -22.54 2.45
C GLY A 169 10.97 -22.28 3.64
N ASP A 170 10.34 -23.33 4.15
CA ASP A 170 9.37 -23.28 5.27
C ASP A 170 9.94 -22.74 6.58
N CYS A 171 11.27 -22.78 6.74
CA CYS A 171 12.00 -22.17 7.87
C CYS A 171 13.10 -21.23 7.35
N GLY A 172 12.95 -20.75 6.12
CA GLY A 172 13.89 -19.85 5.48
C GLY A 172 13.75 -18.42 5.97
N ALA A 173 14.84 -17.67 5.93
CA ALA A 173 14.88 -16.22 6.04
C ALA A 173 15.79 -15.64 4.94
N VAL A 174 15.51 -14.40 4.53
CA VAL A 174 16.32 -13.67 3.54
C VAL A 174 16.86 -12.39 4.18
N SER A 175 18.17 -12.16 4.07
CA SER A 175 18.82 -10.96 4.63
C SER A 175 19.79 -10.35 3.62
N LEU A 176 19.60 -9.08 3.28
CA LEU A 176 20.49 -8.33 2.40
C LEU A 176 21.05 -7.16 3.19
N GLU A 177 22.38 -7.05 3.25
CA GLU A 177 23.10 -5.97 3.92
C GLU A 177 24.13 -5.38 2.96
N GLY A 178 23.89 -4.15 2.46
CA GLY A 178 24.70 -3.56 1.39
C GLY A 178 24.67 -4.32 0.06
N GLY A 179 23.74 -5.28 -0.11
CA GLY A 179 23.72 -6.23 -1.20
C GLY A 179 22.77 -5.87 -2.35
N LEU A 180 22.98 -6.49 -3.50
CA LEU A 180 22.10 -6.38 -4.67
C LEU A 180 21.52 -7.75 -5.07
N LEU A 181 20.19 -7.84 -5.09
CA LEU A 181 19.43 -8.97 -5.64
C LEU A 181 18.63 -8.50 -6.86
N GLU A 182 19.00 -8.99 -8.03
CA GLU A 182 18.35 -8.57 -9.28
C GLU A 182 18.00 -9.74 -10.20
N SER A 183 16.96 -9.55 -11.01
CA SER A 183 16.62 -10.42 -12.14
C SER A 183 16.00 -9.59 -13.24
N MET A 184 16.22 -9.96 -14.50
CA MET A 184 15.49 -9.41 -15.67
C MET A 184 14.13 -10.10 -15.89
N ALA A 185 13.83 -11.11 -15.08
CA ALA A 185 12.57 -11.83 -15.02
C ALA A 185 11.94 -11.69 -13.63
N PRO A 186 10.74 -12.27 -13.37
CA PRO A 186 10.11 -12.14 -12.06
C PRO A 186 10.98 -12.69 -10.92
N ILE A 187 10.88 -12.03 -9.77
CA ILE A 187 11.46 -12.49 -8.50
C ILE A 187 10.33 -12.98 -7.60
N THR A 188 10.47 -14.17 -7.04
CA THR A 188 9.55 -14.72 -6.05
C THR A 188 10.34 -15.20 -4.84
N ILE A 189 10.00 -14.67 -3.67
CA ILE A 189 10.55 -15.08 -2.38
C ILE A 189 9.39 -15.60 -1.54
N ASP A 190 9.46 -16.86 -1.13
CA ASP A 190 8.44 -17.57 -0.36
C ASP A 190 9.08 -18.29 0.82
N VAL A 191 9.21 -17.57 1.94
CA VAL A 191 9.99 -18.03 3.10
C VAL A 191 9.17 -17.98 4.38
N GLY A 192 9.39 -18.96 5.27
CA GLY A 192 8.60 -19.13 6.49
C GLY A 192 8.87 -18.13 7.61
N HIS A 193 9.97 -17.37 7.56
CA HIS A 193 10.28 -16.31 8.52
C HIS A 193 10.26 -14.93 7.84
N HIS A 194 11.32 -14.14 8.04
CA HIS A 194 11.43 -12.74 7.66
C HIS A 194 12.28 -12.49 6.41
N CYS A 195 12.04 -11.33 5.80
CA CYS A 195 12.91 -10.74 4.78
C CYS A 195 13.41 -9.38 5.28
N HIS A 196 14.73 -9.22 5.36
CA HIS A 196 15.37 -8.02 5.88
C HIS A 196 16.30 -7.42 4.82
N LEU A 197 16.09 -6.14 4.49
CA LEU A 197 16.96 -5.36 3.62
C LEU A 197 17.49 -4.16 4.41
N CYS A 198 18.81 -4.05 4.49
CA CYS A 198 19.53 -2.91 5.05
C CYS A 198 20.52 -2.38 4.01
N GLN A 199 20.44 -1.11 3.64
CA GLN A 199 21.25 -0.50 2.58
C GLN A 199 21.28 -1.33 1.28
N SER A 200 20.17 -2.01 0.95
CA SER A 200 20.15 -3.05 -0.08
C SER A 200 19.04 -2.85 -1.11
N HIS A 201 19.24 -3.42 -2.30
CA HIS A 201 18.32 -3.28 -3.41
C HIS A 201 17.83 -4.63 -3.93
N LEU A 202 16.52 -4.79 -4.01
CA LEU A 202 15.86 -5.88 -4.69
C LEU A 202 15.10 -5.31 -5.90
N THR A 203 15.57 -5.65 -7.11
CA THR A 203 15.06 -5.03 -8.33
C THR A 203 14.71 -6.05 -9.41
N SER A 204 13.62 -5.81 -10.12
CA SER A 204 13.28 -6.54 -11.34
C SER A 204 12.52 -5.62 -12.29
N PRO A 205 12.79 -5.64 -13.61
CA PRO A 205 11.94 -4.98 -14.58
C PRO A 205 10.59 -5.71 -14.77
N GLN A 206 10.43 -6.90 -14.16
CA GLN A 206 9.20 -7.69 -14.08
C GLN A 206 8.69 -7.70 -12.63
N SER A 207 7.62 -8.44 -12.34
CA SER A 207 7.01 -8.42 -11.01
C SER A 207 7.92 -8.96 -9.90
N ILE A 208 7.70 -8.44 -8.69
CA ILE A 208 8.29 -8.96 -7.44
C ILE A 208 7.16 -9.47 -6.57
N HIS A 209 7.25 -10.73 -6.12
CA HIS A 209 6.30 -11.34 -5.19
C HIS A 209 7.04 -11.80 -3.93
N LEU A 210 6.65 -11.28 -2.77
CA LEU A 210 7.15 -11.67 -1.46
C LEU A 210 6.01 -12.32 -0.67
N THR A 211 6.19 -13.57 -0.23
CA THR A 211 5.33 -14.26 0.72
C THR A 211 6.19 -14.65 1.92
N LEU A 212 5.89 -14.05 3.06
CA LEU A 212 6.70 -14.12 4.27
C LEU A 212 5.85 -14.66 5.40
N GLY A 213 6.36 -15.67 6.11
CA GLY A 213 5.69 -16.23 7.27
C GLY A 213 5.73 -15.33 8.50
N GLU A 214 6.57 -14.31 8.52
CA GLU A 214 6.67 -13.29 9.58
C GLU A 214 6.71 -11.87 8.96
N ASP A 215 7.88 -11.21 9.00
CA ASP A 215 8.06 -9.78 8.77
C ASP A 215 8.79 -9.42 7.46
N LEU A 216 8.47 -8.25 6.92
CA LEU A 216 9.32 -7.51 5.97
C LEU A 216 9.92 -6.26 6.65
N LEU A 217 11.24 -6.15 6.64
CA LEU A 217 11.98 -5.01 7.19
C LEU A 217 12.83 -4.35 6.10
N LEU A 218 12.59 -3.07 5.81
CA LEU A 218 13.41 -2.25 4.92
C LEU A 218 14.01 -1.09 5.71
N MET A 219 15.33 -1.01 5.76
CA MET A 219 16.06 0.00 6.54
C MET A 219 17.14 0.70 5.71
N GLU A 220 17.51 1.90 6.15
CA GLU A 220 18.70 2.62 5.71
C GLU A 220 18.81 2.75 4.18
N GLY A 221 17.78 3.28 3.52
CA GLY A 221 17.79 3.51 2.07
C GLY A 221 17.58 2.25 1.22
N SER A 222 17.08 1.16 1.81
CA SER A 222 16.75 -0.06 1.07
C SER A 222 15.58 0.14 0.10
N SER A 223 15.55 -0.62 -0.99
CA SER A 223 14.48 -0.49 -1.98
C SER A 223 13.97 -1.80 -2.56
N LEU A 224 12.64 -1.92 -2.69
CA LEU A 224 11.99 -2.86 -3.62
C LEU A 224 11.52 -2.08 -4.86
N SER A 225 12.02 -2.43 -6.04
CA SER A 225 11.67 -1.70 -7.27
C SER A 225 11.26 -2.63 -8.41
N SER A 226 10.04 -2.42 -8.91
CA SER A 226 9.56 -3.08 -10.12
C SER A 226 8.56 -2.23 -10.92
N PRO A 227 8.83 -1.92 -12.20
CA PRO A 227 7.90 -1.20 -13.04
C PRO A 227 6.69 -2.04 -13.49
N GLN A 228 6.64 -3.35 -13.20
CA GLN A 228 5.50 -4.23 -13.54
C GLN A 228 4.65 -4.60 -12.31
N GLY A 229 5.10 -4.23 -11.12
CA GLY A 229 4.33 -4.32 -9.90
C GLY A 229 5.00 -5.12 -8.80
N ILE A 230 4.55 -4.87 -7.58
CA ILE A 230 5.08 -5.47 -6.36
C ILE A 230 3.92 -6.00 -5.53
N GLN A 231 4.02 -7.25 -5.11
CA GLN A 231 3.12 -7.87 -4.16
C GLN A 231 3.90 -8.30 -2.93
N VAL A 232 3.49 -7.81 -1.76
CA VAL A 232 4.02 -8.21 -0.45
C VAL A 232 2.89 -8.81 0.37
N ASN A 233 3.08 -10.05 0.80
CA ASN A 233 2.22 -10.72 1.77
C ASN A 233 3.08 -11.13 2.97
N ALA A 234 2.99 -10.39 4.07
CA ALA A 234 3.63 -10.71 5.34
C ALA A 234 2.55 -11.19 6.32
N LYS A 235 2.80 -12.23 7.11
CA LYS A 235 1.81 -12.66 8.11
C LYS A 235 1.75 -11.72 9.31
N GLU A 236 2.86 -11.08 9.65
CA GLU A 236 2.94 -10.19 10.81
C GLU A 236 3.08 -8.74 10.33
N ARG A 237 4.31 -8.25 10.10
CA ARG A 237 4.54 -6.81 9.92
C ARG A 237 5.26 -6.45 8.63
N VAL A 238 5.06 -5.22 8.20
CA VAL A 238 5.84 -4.57 7.15
C VAL A 238 6.33 -3.23 7.71
N THR A 239 7.64 -3.07 7.84
CA THR A 239 8.27 -1.86 8.37
C THR A 239 9.23 -1.26 7.35
N LEU A 240 9.04 0.01 7.02
CA LEU A 240 9.96 0.81 6.21
C LEU A 240 10.52 1.94 7.08
N PHE A 241 11.84 2.06 7.13
CA PHE A 241 12.54 3.04 7.96
C PHE A 241 13.50 3.91 7.14
N ASP A 242 13.79 5.12 7.63
CA ASP A 242 14.69 6.09 7.03
C ASP A 242 14.29 6.44 5.58
N THR A 243 15.17 6.29 4.59
CA THR A 243 14.93 6.64 3.18
C THR A 243 14.45 5.46 2.35
N SER A 244 13.98 4.39 3.01
CA SER A 244 13.60 3.15 2.34
C SER A 244 12.35 3.29 1.47
N SER A 245 12.24 2.47 0.42
CA SER A 245 11.16 2.60 -0.55
C SER A 245 10.62 1.30 -1.14
N ILE A 246 9.32 1.30 -1.43
CA ILE A 246 8.66 0.33 -2.31
C ILE A 246 8.08 1.10 -3.49
N SER A 247 8.54 0.82 -4.71
CA SER A 247 8.14 1.57 -5.89
C SER A 247 7.85 0.68 -7.10
N GLY A 248 6.65 0.80 -7.66
CA GLY A 248 6.27 0.08 -8.86
C GLY A 248 4.95 0.49 -9.49
N ARG A 249 4.62 -0.06 -10.67
CA ARG A 249 3.29 0.12 -11.28
C ARG A 249 2.36 -0.96 -10.75
N GLY A 250 1.60 -0.62 -9.72
CA GLY A 250 0.79 -1.59 -9.00
C GLY A 250 1.55 -2.09 -7.78
N VAL A 251 1.13 -1.64 -6.60
CA VAL A 251 1.71 -2.08 -5.33
C VAL A 251 0.58 -2.63 -4.48
N THR A 252 0.74 -3.87 -4.02
CA THR A 252 -0.18 -4.54 -3.10
C THR A 252 0.60 -4.98 -1.88
N ILE A 253 0.23 -4.47 -0.71
CA ILE A 253 0.85 -4.84 0.57
C ILE A 253 -0.24 -5.39 1.48
N ASN A 254 -0.08 -6.63 1.92
CA ASN A 254 -0.94 -7.27 2.91
C ASN A 254 -0.06 -7.67 4.10
N CYS A 255 -0.38 -7.17 5.29
CA CYS A 255 0.23 -7.58 6.54
C CYS A 255 -0.86 -7.97 7.55
N GLY A 256 -0.63 -9.03 8.33
CA GLY A 256 -1.63 -9.52 9.27
C GLY A 256 -1.75 -8.66 10.53
N GLU A 257 -0.68 -7.97 10.94
CA GLU A 257 -0.69 -7.08 12.11
C GLU A 257 -0.52 -5.62 11.68
N THR A 258 0.72 -5.20 11.40
CA THR A 258 1.07 -3.77 11.34
C THR A 258 1.83 -3.39 10.07
N LEU A 259 1.42 -2.29 9.45
CA LEU A 259 2.19 -1.57 8.43
C LEU A 259 2.73 -0.26 9.01
N SER A 260 4.05 -0.13 9.10
CA SER A 260 4.71 1.05 9.65
C SER A 260 5.67 1.70 8.66
N LEU A 261 5.56 3.02 8.49
CA LEU A 261 6.48 3.84 7.71
C LEU A 261 7.03 4.94 8.60
N PHE A 262 8.35 5.04 8.69
CA PHE A 262 9.03 6.02 9.53
C PHE A 262 9.92 6.96 8.72
N GLU A 263 10.18 8.13 9.30
CA GLU A 263 11.14 9.14 8.82
C GLU A 263 10.83 9.69 7.41
N SER A 264 11.48 9.14 6.39
CA SER A 264 11.37 9.55 4.98
C SER A 264 10.97 8.37 4.09
N ALA A 265 10.38 7.32 4.67
CA ALA A 265 10.00 6.11 3.96
C ALA A 265 8.90 6.39 2.93
N THR A 266 8.96 5.71 1.78
CA THR A 266 8.00 5.94 0.70
C THR A 266 7.42 4.67 0.08
N ILE A 267 6.12 4.70 -0.24
CA ILE A 267 5.47 3.69 -1.09
C ILE A 267 4.85 4.39 -2.30
N LYS A 268 5.26 3.98 -3.50
CA LYS A 268 4.85 4.61 -4.76
C LYS A 268 4.26 3.59 -5.73
N GLY A 269 2.97 3.75 -6.05
CA GLY A 269 2.25 2.97 -7.08
C GLY A 269 2.35 3.54 -8.50
N GLY A 270 3.02 4.69 -8.67
CA GLY A 270 3.05 5.42 -9.93
C GLY A 270 1.66 5.85 -10.37
N SER A 271 1.35 5.72 -11.66
CA SER A 271 0.00 5.97 -12.21
C SER A 271 -0.97 4.81 -12.01
N SER A 272 -0.55 3.72 -11.36
CA SER A 272 -1.35 2.50 -11.18
C SER A 272 -1.97 2.46 -9.78
N PRO A 273 -2.96 1.58 -9.54
CA PRO A 273 -3.53 1.39 -8.22
C PRO A 273 -2.50 0.96 -7.18
N LEU A 274 -2.63 1.50 -5.98
CA LEU A 274 -1.91 1.11 -4.78
C LEU A 274 -2.92 0.62 -3.74
N PHE A 275 -2.71 -0.59 -3.25
CA PHE A 275 -3.48 -1.18 -2.17
C PHE A 275 -2.55 -1.54 -1.01
N ALA A 276 -2.91 -1.13 0.21
CA ALA A 276 -2.24 -1.59 1.41
C ALA A 276 -3.25 -1.93 2.51
N SER A 277 -3.06 -3.07 3.15
CA SER A 277 -3.90 -3.56 4.23
C SER A 277 -3.05 -4.03 5.40
N ALA A 278 -3.43 -3.61 6.60
CA ALA A 278 -2.92 -4.09 7.87
C ALA A 278 -4.09 -4.63 8.70
N GLY A 279 -3.95 -5.84 9.26
CA GLY A 279 -5.02 -6.45 10.06
C GLY A 279 -5.29 -5.73 11.37
N GLU A 280 -4.30 -5.02 11.92
CA GLU A 280 -4.44 -4.24 13.15
C GLU A 280 -4.17 -2.75 12.89
N MET A 281 -2.92 -2.37 12.62
CA MET A 281 -2.50 -0.97 12.63
C MET A 281 -1.79 -0.53 11.34
N LEU A 282 -2.13 0.68 10.89
CA LEU A 282 -1.38 1.40 9.87
C LEU A 282 -0.83 2.70 10.48
N HIS A 283 0.50 2.80 10.59
CA HIS A 283 1.21 3.89 11.27
C HIS A 283 2.22 4.58 10.35
N LEU A 284 2.06 5.89 10.14
CA LEU A 284 2.98 6.74 9.38
C LEU A 284 3.52 7.84 10.30
N GLU A 285 4.84 7.94 10.42
CA GLU A 285 5.45 8.96 11.29
C GLU A 285 6.76 9.47 10.71
N GLY A 286 6.82 10.74 10.36
CA GLY A 286 8.08 11.37 9.99
C GLY A 286 7.92 12.63 9.16
N PRO A 287 9.03 13.34 8.90
CA PRO A 287 9.02 14.60 8.17
C PRO A 287 8.72 14.45 6.67
N GLN A 288 8.89 13.25 6.09
CA GLN A 288 8.76 13.03 4.65
C GLN A 288 8.14 11.68 4.28
N VAL A 289 7.47 11.00 5.22
CA VAL A 289 6.76 9.75 4.93
C VAL A 289 5.71 9.98 3.86
N ARG A 290 5.68 9.14 2.82
CA ARG A 290 4.73 9.31 1.71
C ARG A 290 4.18 7.99 1.17
N ILE A 291 2.86 7.93 1.00
CA ILE A 291 2.17 6.92 0.18
C ILE A 291 1.52 7.63 -1.00
N GLU A 292 1.87 7.24 -2.22
CA GLU A 292 1.37 7.90 -3.44
C GLU A 292 1.05 6.88 -4.55
N GLY A 293 -0.09 7.03 -5.22
CA GLY A 293 -0.49 6.15 -6.34
C GLY A 293 -1.46 6.81 -7.31
N GLY A 294 -1.80 6.11 -8.40
CA GLY A 294 -2.84 6.56 -9.33
C GLY A 294 -4.19 6.58 -8.61
N GLN A 295 -4.55 5.43 -8.05
CA GLN A 295 -5.64 5.23 -7.10
C GLN A 295 -5.01 4.68 -5.81
N VAL A 296 -5.53 5.07 -4.64
CA VAL A 296 -5.02 4.60 -3.35
C VAL A 296 -6.16 4.02 -2.53
N SER A 297 -5.97 2.82 -1.99
CA SER A 297 -6.89 2.18 -1.05
C SER A 297 -6.10 1.62 0.12
N LEU A 298 -6.42 2.12 1.32
CA LEU A 298 -5.75 1.76 2.56
C LEU A 298 -6.77 1.20 3.56
N HIS A 299 -6.43 0.07 4.18
CA HIS A 299 -7.24 -0.58 5.18
C HIS A 299 -6.43 -0.87 6.43
N ALA A 300 -6.93 -0.42 7.59
CA ALA A 300 -6.44 -0.80 8.90
C ALA A 300 -7.58 -1.46 9.69
N GLY A 301 -7.41 -2.72 10.08
CA GLY A 301 -8.47 -3.47 10.75
C GLY A 301 -8.87 -2.88 12.10
N GLU A 302 -7.93 -2.23 12.81
CA GLU A 302 -8.20 -1.54 14.08
C GLU A 302 -7.89 -0.05 14.04
N SER A 303 -6.63 0.34 13.79
CA SER A 303 -6.19 1.73 14.00
C SER A 303 -5.37 2.30 12.84
N PHE A 304 -5.62 3.56 12.54
CA PHE A 304 -4.89 4.33 11.54
C PHE A 304 -4.28 5.56 12.21
N SER A 305 -2.98 5.78 12.06
CA SER A 305 -2.28 6.92 12.65
C SER A 305 -1.32 7.53 11.65
N MET A 306 -1.38 8.86 11.53
CA MET A 306 -0.42 9.66 10.77
C MET A 306 0.11 10.77 11.65
N GLU A 307 1.42 10.89 11.78
CA GLU A 307 2.09 11.93 12.57
C GLU A 307 3.16 12.66 11.74
N GLY A 308 3.50 13.87 12.18
CA GLY A 308 4.40 14.74 11.45
C GLY A 308 3.90 15.08 10.04
N ARG A 309 4.84 15.38 9.14
CA ARG A 309 4.54 15.81 7.76
C ARG A 309 4.23 14.65 6.81
N SER A 310 3.68 13.56 7.34
CA SER A 310 3.29 12.37 6.58
C SER A 310 2.22 12.70 5.54
N GLN A 311 2.32 12.10 4.36
CA GLN A 311 1.43 12.40 3.22
C GLN A 311 0.88 11.13 2.57
N ILE A 312 -0.42 11.13 2.28
CA ILE A 312 -1.07 10.12 1.45
C ILE A 312 -1.74 10.85 0.28
N ALA A 313 -1.48 10.41 -0.95
CA ALA A 313 -2.06 11.06 -2.12
C ALA A 313 -2.47 10.10 -3.23
N SER A 314 -3.64 10.34 -3.84
CA SER A 314 -4.02 9.76 -5.13
C SER A 314 -3.88 10.82 -6.22
N THR A 315 -3.34 10.42 -7.37
CA THR A 315 -3.00 11.34 -8.47
C THR A 315 -3.99 11.31 -9.62
N LEU A 316 -4.64 10.17 -9.89
CA LEU A 316 -5.48 9.97 -11.07
C LEU A 316 -6.88 9.41 -10.77
N GLY A 317 -7.08 8.81 -9.60
CA GLY A 317 -8.36 8.20 -9.21
C GLY A 317 -8.66 8.40 -7.73
N ASN A 318 -9.58 7.59 -7.22
CA ASN A 318 -10.09 7.72 -5.86
C ASN A 318 -9.02 7.46 -4.80
N LEU A 319 -9.22 8.06 -3.64
CA LEU A 319 -8.47 7.76 -2.42
C LEU A 319 -9.47 7.25 -1.39
N SER A 320 -9.30 6.00 -0.93
CA SER A 320 -10.12 5.42 0.14
C SER A 320 -9.24 5.02 1.32
N VAL A 321 -9.57 5.47 2.53
CA VAL A 321 -8.95 5.05 3.79
C VAL A 321 -10.03 4.49 4.71
N THR A 322 -9.84 3.26 5.19
CA THR A 322 -10.75 2.63 6.15
C THR A 322 -9.98 2.23 7.42
N ALA A 323 -10.51 2.57 8.58
CA ALA A 323 -10.02 2.16 9.88
C ALA A 323 -11.14 1.50 10.71
N GLY A 324 -10.81 0.52 11.55
CA GLY A 324 -11.76 -0.14 12.43
C GLY A 324 -12.32 0.78 13.51
N THR A 325 -11.49 1.14 14.48
CA THR A 325 -11.90 1.80 15.72
C THR A 325 -11.40 3.23 15.83
N THR A 326 -10.19 3.54 15.38
CA THR A 326 -9.61 4.88 15.55
C THR A 326 -8.81 5.28 14.32
N ALA A 327 -9.01 6.52 13.88
CA ALA A 327 -8.12 7.18 12.93
C ALA A 327 -7.63 8.50 13.52
N GLN A 328 -6.33 8.76 13.40
CA GLN A 328 -5.70 9.97 13.89
C GLN A 328 -4.80 10.57 12.81
N LEU A 329 -4.97 11.87 12.56
CA LEU A 329 -4.04 12.69 11.79
C LEU A 329 -3.49 13.78 12.71
N GLY A 330 -2.21 13.66 13.03
CA GLY A 330 -1.46 14.57 13.86
C GLY A 330 -0.88 15.76 13.12
N GLN A 331 0.15 16.37 13.71
CA GLN A 331 0.64 17.68 13.29
C GLN A 331 1.18 17.66 11.85
N GLU A 332 0.54 18.43 10.96
CA GLU A 332 0.91 18.60 9.54
C GLU A 332 0.67 17.38 8.63
N ALA A 333 -0.01 16.33 9.11
CA ALA A 333 -0.35 15.15 8.33
C ALA A 333 -1.40 15.45 7.25
N LYS A 334 -1.22 14.96 6.02
CA LYS A 334 -2.11 15.30 4.89
C LYS A 334 -2.57 14.08 4.11
N ILE A 335 -3.86 14.05 3.78
CA ILE A 335 -4.46 13.09 2.86
C ILE A 335 -5.11 13.86 1.71
N SER A 336 -4.72 13.57 0.47
CA SER A 336 -5.12 14.34 -0.71
C SER A 336 -5.60 13.46 -1.88
N ALA A 337 -6.85 13.64 -2.32
CA ALA A 337 -7.38 12.98 -3.51
C ALA A 337 -7.42 13.94 -4.71
N TYR A 338 -6.41 13.91 -5.58
CA TYR A 338 -6.32 14.87 -6.71
C TYR A 338 -7.09 14.40 -7.95
N GLY A 339 -7.20 13.09 -8.16
CA GLY A 339 -7.74 12.51 -9.39
C GLY A 339 -9.15 11.94 -9.28
N GLY A 340 -9.72 11.86 -8.08
CA GLY A 340 -11.03 11.23 -7.86
C GLY A 340 -11.58 11.54 -6.47
N ASP A 341 -12.68 10.88 -6.11
CA ASP A 341 -13.36 11.12 -4.84
C ASP A 341 -12.47 10.69 -3.65
N LEU A 342 -12.58 11.42 -2.55
CA LEU A 342 -12.01 11.06 -1.25
C LEU A 342 -13.04 10.32 -0.41
N GLU A 343 -12.74 9.11 0.02
CA GLU A 343 -13.53 8.33 0.96
C GLU A 343 -12.72 8.06 2.23
N PHE A 344 -13.24 8.45 3.39
CA PHE A 344 -12.59 8.21 4.67
C PHE A 344 -13.58 7.59 5.65
N ILE A 345 -13.33 6.35 6.07
CA ILE A 345 -14.25 5.56 6.89
C ILE A 345 -13.58 5.15 8.19
N VAL A 346 -14.22 5.44 9.32
CA VAL A 346 -13.90 4.87 10.63
C VAL A 346 -15.13 4.11 11.11
N ASN A 347 -15.07 2.78 11.16
CA ASN A 347 -16.25 1.94 11.36
C ASN A 347 -16.90 2.09 12.74
N GLU A 348 -16.12 1.99 13.83
CA GLU A 348 -16.68 1.86 15.17
C GLU A 348 -16.32 2.97 16.15
N GLY A 349 -15.38 3.85 15.80
CA GLY A 349 -14.94 4.88 16.74
C GLY A 349 -14.64 6.22 16.10
N ASN A 350 -13.52 6.83 16.50
CA ASN A 350 -13.32 8.26 16.37
C ASN A 350 -12.33 8.60 15.24
N LEU A 351 -12.58 9.73 14.59
CA LEU A 351 -11.59 10.41 13.76
C LEU A 351 -11.08 11.64 14.51
N TYR A 352 -9.76 11.69 14.73
CA TYR A 352 -9.09 12.83 15.34
C TYR A 352 -8.23 13.56 14.31
N LEU A 353 -8.42 14.88 14.20
CA LEU A 353 -7.64 15.78 13.35
C LEU A 353 -7.01 16.86 14.26
N TYR A 354 -5.68 16.84 14.38
CA TYR A 354 -4.92 17.74 15.26
C TYR A 354 -3.96 18.64 14.48
N GLY A 355 -3.41 19.68 15.12
CA GLY A 355 -2.39 20.55 14.55
C GLY A 355 -2.80 21.16 13.21
N GLU A 356 -1.95 21.03 12.19
CA GLU A 356 -2.23 21.44 10.81
C GLU A 356 -2.62 20.25 9.90
N SER A 357 -3.22 19.21 10.46
CA SER A 357 -3.70 18.07 9.66
C SER A 357 -4.76 18.49 8.65
N ALA A 358 -4.77 17.81 7.49
CA ALA A 358 -5.73 18.13 6.45
C ALA A 358 -6.23 16.91 5.66
N LEU A 359 -7.55 16.90 5.42
CA LEU A 359 -8.20 16.06 4.41
C LEU A 359 -8.55 16.93 3.20
N LEU A 360 -7.99 16.60 2.03
CA LEU A 360 -8.04 17.45 0.84
C LEU A 360 -8.63 16.70 -0.36
N SER A 361 -9.64 17.29 -1.00
CA SER A 361 -10.22 16.81 -2.27
C SER A 361 -10.48 17.99 -3.21
N PRO A 362 -9.44 18.51 -3.88
CA PRO A 362 -9.53 19.77 -4.61
C PRO A 362 -10.42 19.71 -5.87
N THR A 363 -10.70 18.53 -6.42
CA THR A 363 -11.33 18.39 -7.74
C THR A 363 -12.62 17.58 -7.73
N HIS A 364 -12.85 16.76 -6.69
CA HIS A 364 -13.94 15.78 -6.65
C HIS A 364 -14.63 15.77 -5.28
N GLY A 365 -15.64 14.91 -5.10
CA GLY A 365 -16.40 14.84 -3.85
C GLY A 365 -15.60 14.25 -2.70
N SER A 366 -16.08 14.49 -1.47
CA SER A 366 -15.57 13.82 -0.27
C SER A 366 -16.69 13.20 0.53
N GLN A 367 -16.47 11.97 0.96
CA GLN A 367 -17.35 11.27 1.89
C GLN A 367 -16.54 10.85 3.12
N ILE A 368 -16.96 11.31 4.29
CA ILE A 368 -16.32 11.01 5.57
C ILE A 368 -17.37 10.33 6.46
N ILE A 369 -17.15 9.06 6.82
CA ILE A 369 -18.10 8.25 7.62
C ILE A 369 -17.41 7.82 8.90
N ILE A 370 -18.01 8.13 10.06
CA ILE A 370 -17.39 7.95 11.37
C ILE A 370 -18.36 7.24 12.31
N GLY A 371 -17.88 6.20 13.00
CA GLY A 371 -18.64 5.35 13.91
C GLY A 371 -19.14 6.06 15.16
N LYS A 372 -18.31 6.93 15.74
CA LYS A 372 -18.63 7.70 16.96
C LYS A 372 -18.46 9.19 16.74
N SER A 373 -17.25 9.73 16.88
CA SER A 373 -17.05 11.19 16.91
C SER A 373 -15.98 11.67 15.94
N LEU A 374 -16.25 12.83 15.33
CA LEU A 374 -15.25 13.64 14.64
C LEU A 374 -14.72 14.68 15.62
N ILE A 375 -13.43 14.67 15.89
CA ILE A 375 -12.78 15.61 16.79
C ILE A 375 -11.72 16.36 16.00
N MET A 376 -11.92 17.66 15.84
CA MET A 376 -11.01 18.58 15.16
C MET A 376 -10.51 19.61 16.17
N GLU A 377 -9.19 19.73 16.30
CA GLU A 377 -8.55 20.73 17.15
C GLU A 377 -7.48 21.53 16.38
N ASP A 378 -6.94 22.55 17.04
CA ASP A 378 -5.95 23.47 16.48
C ASP A 378 -6.39 24.05 15.12
N PHE A 379 -5.53 23.93 14.11
CA PHE A 379 -5.70 24.47 12.76
C PHE A 379 -6.09 23.39 11.75
N SER A 380 -6.64 22.26 12.21
CA SER A 380 -7.02 21.13 11.36
C SER A 380 -8.12 21.50 10.35
N GLN A 381 -8.07 20.88 9.17
CA GLN A 381 -8.88 21.28 8.03
C GLN A 381 -9.48 20.09 7.26
N ILE A 382 -10.70 20.27 6.79
CA ILE A 382 -11.30 19.45 5.73
C ILE A 382 -11.61 20.40 4.57
N GLN A 383 -10.95 20.19 3.43
CA GLN A 383 -11.09 21.05 2.27
C GLN A 383 -11.49 20.26 1.03
N ASN A 384 -12.55 20.69 0.39
CA ASN A 384 -13.03 20.16 -0.86
C ASN A 384 -13.39 21.32 -1.80
N HIS A 385 -13.03 21.24 -3.07
CA HIS A 385 -13.49 22.21 -4.08
C HIS A 385 -14.12 21.52 -5.29
N GLY A 386 -14.36 20.21 -5.19
CA GLY A 386 -15.07 19.46 -6.22
C GLY A 386 -16.56 19.75 -6.19
N GLU A 387 -17.19 19.67 -7.36
CA GLU A 387 -18.60 20.05 -7.56
C GLU A 387 -19.59 19.25 -6.70
N LYS A 388 -19.25 18.00 -6.35
CA LYS A 388 -20.07 17.14 -5.49
C LYS A 388 -20.11 17.59 -4.03
N GLY A 389 -19.16 18.42 -3.61
CA GLY A 389 -19.07 18.90 -2.24
C GLY A 389 -18.59 17.83 -1.24
N THR A 390 -18.94 18.02 0.03
CA THR A 390 -18.51 17.13 1.12
C THR A 390 -19.70 16.64 1.94
N THR A 391 -19.75 15.34 2.16
CA THR A 391 -20.70 14.69 3.05
C THR A 391 -19.96 14.10 4.24
N ILE A 392 -20.34 14.51 5.45
CA ILE A 392 -19.80 14.00 6.71
C ILE A 392 -20.94 13.29 7.44
N ILE A 393 -20.73 12.03 7.80
CA ILE A 393 -21.67 11.22 8.58
C ILE A 393 -20.97 10.82 9.87
N VAL A 394 -21.52 11.26 11.00
CA VAL A 394 -21.01 10.98 12.34
C VAL A 394 -22.09 10.26 13.14
N ASP A 395 -21.65 9.28 13.93
CA ASP A 395 -22.52 8.38 14.67
C ASP A 395 -23.43 7.52 13.77
N HIS A 396 -22.85 6.90 12.74
CA HIS A 396 -23.62 6.04 11.84
C HIS A 396 -24.15 4.75 12.52
N LEU A 397 -23.63 4.41 13.72
CA LEU A 397 -24.06 3.25 14.51
C LEU A 397 -25.04 3.60 15.66
N GLY A 398 -25.38 4.88 15.87
CA GLY A 398 -26.35 5.32 16.89
C GLY A 398 -25.86 5.27 18.34
N ARG A 399 -24.56 5.44 18.57
CA ARG A 399 -23.81 5.39 19.82
C ARG A 399 -23.26 6.78 20.20
N ASP A 400 -24.07 7.61 20.86
CA ASP A 400 -23.71 8.85 21.57
C ASP A 400 -22.49 9.63 21.02
N GLY A 401 -22.40 9.73 19.70
CA GLY A 401 -21.28 10.36 18.99
C GLY A 401 -21.60 11.80 18.60
N GLY A 402 -20.58 12.59 18.31
CA GLY A 402 -20.78 14.00 17.96
C GLY A 402 -19.63 14.60 17.16
N ILE A 403 -19.84 15.81 16.66
CA ILE A 403 -18.79 16.58 16.01
C ILE A 403 -18.29 17.64 16.99
N VAL A 404 -17.00 17.60 17.30
CA VAL A 404 -16.32 18.56 18.15
C VAL A 404 -15.29 19.30 17.31
N MET A 405 -15.50 20.58 17.08
CA MET A 405 -14.62 21.46 16.33
C MET A 405 -14.09 22.59 17.23
N GLY A 406 -12.77 22.68 17.36
CA GLY A 406 -12.07 23.78 18.00
C GLY A 406 -12.19 25.11 17.24
N PRO A 407 -11.92 26.26 17.90
CA PRO A 407 -12.19 27.60 17.35
C PRO A 407 -11.35 28.00 16.12
N HIS A 408 -10.25 27.29 15.84
CA HIS A 408 -9.34 27.57 14.72
C HIS A 408 -9.44 26.52 13.58
N THR A 409 -10.32 25.54 13.74
CA THR A 409 -10.56 24.49 12.74
C THR A 409 -11.47 24.96 11.63
N SER A 410 -11.42 24.29 10.48
CA SER A 410 -12.27 24.64 9.34
C SER A 410 -12.71 23.45 8.47
N ILE A 411 -13.93 23.55 7.96
CA ILE A 411 -14.45 22.72 6.88
C ILE A 411 -14.85 23.65 5.75
N SER A 412 -14.26 23.47 4.56
CA SER A 412 -14.45 24.35 3.41
C SER A 412 -14.73 23.55 2.15
N THR A 413 -15.93 23.71 1.58
CA THR A 413 -16.36 23.13 0.30
C THR A 413 -16.34 24.13 -0.87
N GLY A 414 -15.84 25.35 -0.64
CA GLY A 414 -15.90 26.43 -1.63
C GLY A 414 -17.34 26.84 -1.92
N HIS A 415 -17.79 26.63 -3.15
CA HIS A 415 -19.19 26.84 -3.57
C HIS A 415 -20.03 25.56 -3.57
N SER A 416 -19.41 24.41 -3.31
CA SER A 416 -20.08 23.13 -3.37
C SER A 416 -20.84 22.83 -2.08
N PRO A 417 -21.83 21.93 -2.10
CA PRO A 417 -22.62 21.62 -0.90
C PRO A 417 -21.76 21.03 0.23
N LEU A 418 -22.02 21.47 1.47
CA LEU A 418 -21.54 20.80 2.67
C LEU A 418 -22.72 20.17 3.41
N GLN A 419 -22.73 18.85 3.54
CA GLN A 419 -23.75 18.12 4.27
C GLN A 419 -23.14 17.42 5.47
N ILE A 420 -23.70 17.68 6.65
CA ILE A 420 -23.23 17.10 7.91
C ILE A 420 -24.38 16.38 8.58
N PHE A 421 -24.27 15.06 8.72
CA PHE A 421 -25.19 14.21 9.46
C PHE A 421 -24.53 13.85 10.78
N SER A 422 -25.11 14.27 11.90
CA SER A 422 -24.58 13.99 13.23
C SER A 422 -25.70 13.52 14.16
N ALA A 423 -25.35 12.80 15.22
CA ALA A 423 -26.31 12.49 16.26
C ALA A 423 -26.71 13.73 17.08
N LYS A 424 -27.23 13.49 18.29
CA LYS A 424 -27.93 14.47 19.13
C LYS A 424 -27.15 15.79 19.18
N ARG A 425 -27.86 16.90 18.93
CA ARG A 425 -27.29 18.26 18.89
C ARG A 425 -26.41 18.60 20.09
N HIS A 426 -26.80 18.20 21.31
CA HIS A 426 -26.05 18.50 22.53
C HIS A 426 -24.70 17.79 22.66
N LEU A 427 -24.42 16.79 21.81
CA LEU A 427 -23.12 16.12 21.73
C LEU A 427 -22.17 16.80 20.74
N SER A 428 -22.68 17.74 19.94
CA SER A 428 -21.89 18.48 18.95
C SER A 428 -21.50 19.86 19.48
N THR A 429 -20.24 20.23 19.28
CA THR A 429 -19.70 21.57 19.57
C THR A 429 -19.00 22.07 18.32
N LEU A 430 -19.54 23.10 17.68
CA LEU A 430 -19.05 23.60 16.39
C LEU A 430 -18.49 25.02 16.53
N ASN A 431 -17.33 25.17 17.18
CA ASN A 431 -16.71 26.49 17.39
C ASN A 431 -15.87 26.96 16.19
N GLY A 432 -15.54 26.06 15.26
CA GLY A 432 -14.77 26.35 14.06
C GLY A 432 -15.57 27.01 12.93
N MET A 433 -14.98 27.04 11.73
CA MET A 433 -15.61 27.63 10.54
C MET A 433 -16.18 26.56 9.60
N LEU A 434 -17.41 26.76 9.15
CA LEU A 434 -18.04 25.99 8.07
C LEU A 434 -18.22 26.92 6.87
N ASN A 435 -17.52 26.63 5.76
CA ASN A 435 -17.47 27.45 4.55
C ASN A 435 -17.18 28.94 4.84
N GLY A 436 -16.28 29.21 5.79
CA GLY A 436 -15.89 30.57 6.19
C GLY A 436 -16.81 31.24 7.22
N TYR A 437 -17.90 30.60 7.64
CA TYR A 437 -18.84 31.14 8.63
C TYR A 437 -18.76 30.37 9.94
N ARG A 438 -18.87 31.07 11.06
CA ARG A 438 -19.03 30.42 12.38
C ARG A 438 -20.47 29.97 12.54
N PHE A 439 -20.65 28.69 12.87
CA PHE A 439 -21.97 28.17 13.15
C PHE A 439 -22.50 28.75 14.46
N SER A 440 -23.64 29.42 14.39
CA SER A 440 -24.43 29.80 15.56
C SER A 440 -25.77 29.11 15.40
N PRO A 441 -26.09 28.11 16.24
CA PRO A 441 -27.31 27.34 16.04
C PRO A 441 -28.52 28.25 16.23
N SER A 442 -29.33 28.37 15.18
CA SER A 442 -30.56 29.16 15.24
C SER A 442 -31.67 28.41 15.99
N LEU A 443 -32.72 29.13 16.37
CA LEU A 443 -33.93 28.53 16.96
C LEU A 443 -34.81 27.81 15.92
N LEU A 444 -34.51 27.96 14.62
CA LEU A 444 -35.25 27.31 13.53
C LEU A 444 -34.79 25.86 13.41
N TYR A 445 -35.25 25.03 14.35
CA TYR A 445 -35.18 23.59 14.27
C TYR A 445 -36.42 23.11 13.52
N LEU A 446 -36.27 22.76 12.25
CA LEU A 446 -37.35 22.26 11.42
C LEU A 446 -37.43 20.74 11.56
N ASN A 447 -38.43 20.29 12.31
CA ASN A 447 -38.78 18.88 12.36
C ASN A 447 -39.54 18.53 11.07
N THR A 448 -39.08 17.54 10.31
CA THR A 448 -39.79 17.11 9.11
C THR A 448 -40.61 15.85 9.41
N GLU A 449 -41.76 15.67 8.75
CA GLU A 449 -42.67 14.54 9.02
C GLU A 449 -42.08 13.17 8.67
N TYR A 450 -41.00 13.13 7.89
CA TYR A 450 -40.44 11.89 7.32
C TYR A 450 -39.05 11.54 7.86
N GLU A 451 -38.38 12.46 8.55
CA GLU A 451 -37.02 12.27 9.05
C GLU A 451 -36.94 12.63 10.53
N GLN A 452 -36.39 11.73 11.36
CA GLN A 452 -36.01 12.00 12.76
C GLN A 452 -34.80 12.96 12.87
N TRP A 453 -34.67 13.87 11.91
CA TRP A 453 -33.55 14.77 11.71
C TRP A 453 -34.03 16.22 11.74
N GLY A 454 -33.42 17.05 12.58
CA GLY A 454 -33.60 18.49 12.50
C GLY A 454 -32.62 19.12 11.53
N VAL A 455 -33.12 20.02 10.68
CA VAL A 455 -32.30 20.74 9.68
C VAL A 455 -31.96 22.14 10.18
N SER A 456 -30.68 22.52 10.13
CA SER A 456 -30.23 23.91 10.33
C SER A 456 -29.65 24.48 9.04
N TYR A 457 -30.26 25.56 8.56
CA TYR A 457 -29.74 26.35 7.45
C TYR A 457 -28.94 27.55 7.99
N PRO A 458 -27.83 27.93 7.34
CA PRO A 458 -27.23 29.22 7.61
C PRO A 458 -28.21 30.36 7.28
N SER A 459 -27.98 31.52 7.88
CA SER A 459 -28.76 32.74 7.58
C SER A 459 -28.85 32.96 6.06
N PRO A 460 -30.01 33.34 5.50
CA PRO A 460 -30.22 33.50 4.05
C PRO A 460 -29.28 34.53 3.38
N SER A 461 -28.58 35.34 4.17
CA SER A 461 -27.55 36.27 3.71
C SER A 461 -26.22 35.60 3.33
N SER A 462 -25.99 34.33 3.66
CA SER A 462 -24.73 33.65 3.32
C SER A 462 -24.82 32.94 1.96
N SER A 463 -23.91 33.26 1.06
CA SER A 463 -23.73 32.57 -0.23
C SER A 463 -23.19 31.13 -0.10
N ALA A 464 -22.84 30.68 1.11
CA ALA A 464 -22.28 29.37 1.36
C ALA A 464 -23.32 28.40 1.89
N LEU A 465 -23.68 27.42 1.06
CA LEU A 465 -24.66 26.39 1.41
C LEU A 465 -23.99 25.29 2.24
N PHE A 466 -24.28 25.26 3.54
CA PHE A 466 -24.09 24.05 4.35
C PHE A 466 -25.41 23.64 4.98
N THR A 467 -25.60 22.34 5.21
CA THR A 467 -26.79 21.78 5.85
C THR A 467 -26.36 20.83 6.96
N LEU A 468 -26.86 21.06 8.17
CA LEU A 468 -26.65 20.16 9.30
C LEU A 468 -27.94 19.41 9.59
N PHE A 469 -27.82 18.09 9.69
CA PHE A 469 -28.86 17.16 10.08
C PHE A 469 -28.51 16.58 11.45
N HIS A 470 -29.39 16.74 12.44
CA HIS A 470 -29.23 16.16 13.77
C HIS A 470 -30.24 15.05 14.05
N LYS A 471 -29.79 13.84 14.37
CA LYS A 471 -30.68 12.75 14.81
C LYS A 471 -31.11 12.97 16.25
N GLU A 472 -32.36 13.35 16.47
CA GLU A 472 -32.91 13.44 17.83
C GLU A 472 -33.64 12.14 18.20
N ASN A 473 -33.12 11.42 19.20
CA ASN A 473 -33.94 10.54 20.03
C ASN A 473 -34.68 11.44 21.05
N GLY A 474 -35.62 12.23 20.57
CA GLY A 474 -36.15 13.35 21.32
C GLY A 474 -37.47 13.89 20.78
N LEU A 475 -38.43 13.01 20.48
CA LEU A 475 -39.79 13.41 20.83
C LEU A 475 -39.75 13.74 22.32
N ILE A 476 -40.20 14.94 22.68
CA ILE A 476 -40.67 15.23 24.04
C ILE A 476 -41.43 13.98 24.47
N THR A 477 -40.89 13.24 25.45
CA THR A 477 -41.59 12.07 25.97
C THR A 477 -42.76 12.63 26.75
N ILE A 478 -43.92 12.80 26.09
CA ILE A 478 -45.17 13.06 26.79
C ILE A 478 -45.44 11.77 27.53
N HIS A 479 -45.02 11.69 28.79
CA HIS A 479 -45.41 10.59 29.66
C HIS A 479 -46.94 10.57 29.62
N PRO A 480 -47.59 9.46 29.21
CA PRO A 480 -49.05 9.41 29.05
C PRO A 480 -49.82 9.71 30.35
N ASN A 481 -49.10 9.82 31.48
CA ASN A 481 -49.63 10.10 32.81
C ASN A 481 -49.15 11.43 33.43
N GLN A 482 -48.34 12.26 32.75
CA GLN A 482 -48.00 13.60 33.22
C GLN A 482 -48.78 14.64 32.42
N HIS A 483 -49.46 15.54 33.13
CA HIS A 483 -50.09 16.71 32.53
C HIS A 483 -49.03 17.52 31.77
N VAL A 484 -49.23 17.70 30.46
CA VAL A 484 -48.47 18.62 29.62
C VAL A 484 -48.50 19.98 30.29
N ASN A 485 -47.38 20.42 30.85
CA ASN A 485 -47.34 21.71 31.50
C ASN A 485 -47.29 22.82 30.43
N GLN A 486 -47.49 24.06 30.85
CA GLN A 486 -47.57 25.19 29.92
C GLN A 486 -46.25 25.40 29.14
N THR A 487 -45.12 24.99 29.70
CA THR A 487 -43.80 25.03 29.05
C THR A 487 -43.71 23.99 27.95
N ASP A 488 -44.14 22.76 28.21
CA ASP A 488 -44.19 21.67 27.22
C ASP A 488 -45.12 22.04 26.06
N PHE A 489 -46.29 22.61 26.37
CA PHE A 489 -47.25 23.08 25.35
C PHE A 489 -46.69 24.22 24.51
N ARG A 490 -45.99 25.18 25.12
CA ARG A 490 -45.37 26.30 24.41
C ARG A 490 -44.25 25.81 23.48
N GLN A 491 -43.49 24.79 23.91
CA GLN A 491 -42.45 24.18 23.10
C GLN A 491 -43.03 23.37 21.93
N ILE A 492 -44.13 22.65 22.15
CA ILE A 492 -44.90 21.99 21.09
C ILE A 492 -45.40 23.03 20.08
N LEU A 493 -45.93 24.17 20.54
CA LEU A 493 -46.44 25.24 19.67
C LEU A 493 -45.32 25.87 18.82
N ILE A 494 -44.16 26.15 19.43
CA ILE A 494 -42.99 26.71 18.74
C ILE A 494 -42.49 25.72 17.68
N ASN A 495 -42.43 24.42 18.00
CA ASN A 495 -41.98 23.38 17.08
C ASN A 495 -43.00 23.10 15.96
N TYR A 496 -44.30 23.34 16.20
CA TYR A 496 -45.35 23.15 15.20
C TYR A 496 -45.50 24.36 14.26
N ILE A 497 -45.35 25.58 14.79
CA ILE A 497 -45.54 26.82 14.02
C ILE A 497 -44.23 27.27 13.35
N GLY A 498 -43.07 26.99 13.95
CA GLY A 498 -41.75 27.34 13.42
C GLY A 498 -41.55 26.91 11.96
N PRO A 499 -41.85 25.64 11.59
CA PRO A 499 -41.81 25.17 10.23
C PRO A 499 -42.79 25.84 9.27
N PHE A 500 -44.02 26.06 9.72
CA PHE A 500 -45.01 26.78 8.92
C PHE A 500 -44.56 28.22 8.62
N THR A 501 -43.85 28.86 9.56
CA THR A 501 -43.33 30.22 9.42
C THR A 501 -42.11 30.26 8.49
N ALA A 502 -41.23 29.25 8.56
CA ALA A 502 -40.08 29.12 7.68
C ALA A 502 -40.49 28.82 6.23
N GLU A 503 -41.49 27.96 6.02
CA GLU A 503 -42.03 27.63 4.70
C GLU A 503 -42.78 28.83 4.08
N LEU A 504 -43.55 29.58 4.88
CA LEU A 504 -44.16 30.86 4.45
C LEU A 504 -43.12 31.90 4.03
N GLN A 505 -41.93 31.92 4.66
CA GLN A 505 -40.84 32.82 4.28
C GLN A 505 -40.06 32.32 3.06
N ARG A 506 -40.13 31.02 2.73
CA ARG A 506 -39.51 30.42 1.55
C ARG A 506 -40.29 30.73 0.26
N ASP A 507 -41.62 30.71 0.32
CA ASP A 507 -42.50 30.90 -0.85
C ASP A 507 -42.88 32.36 -1.16
N LEU A 508 -42.50 33.32 -0.32
CA LEU A 508 -42.72 34.75 -0.60
C LEU A 508 -41.66 35.37 -1.51
N HIS A 509 -40.57 34.65 -1.83
CA HIS A 509 -39.45 35.22 -2.58
C HIS A 509 -39.58 35.29 -4.11
N PRO A 510 -40.50 34.59 -4.83
CA PRO A 510 -40.78 34.89 -6.23
C PRO A 510 -41.93 35.90 -6.41
N TYR A 511 -42.66 36.28 -5.35
CA TYR A 511 -43.83 37.17 -5.50
C TYR A 511 -43.44 38.62 -5.83
N ASP A 512 -42.28 39.08 -5.37
CA ASP A 512 -41.78 40.43 -5.68
C ASP A 512 -41.20 40.54 -7.10
N GLU A 513 -40.59 39.47 -7.62
CA GLU A 513 -40.16 39.42 -9.03
C GLU A 513 -41.36 39.35 -9.99
N PHE A 514 -42.43 38.66 -9.62
CA PHE A 514 -43.65 38.56 -10.43
C PHE A 514 -44.50 39.84 -10.44
N THR A 515 -44.40 40.69 -9.40
CA THR A 515 -45.21 41.92 -9.28
C THR A 515 -44.51 43.21 -9.75
N SER A 516 -43.19 43.16 -10.00
CA SER A 516 -42.42 44.27 -10.59
C SER A 516 -42.59 44.44 -12.10
N GLN A 517 -43.16 43.46 -12.82
CA GLN A 517 -43.59 43.62 -14.21
C GLN A 517 -45.04 44.10 -14.27
N SER A 518 -45.23 45.39 -13.99
CA SER A 518 -46.50 46.08 -14.18
C SER A 518 -46.85 46.15 -15.66
N ILE A 519 -47.76 45.29 -16.14
CA ILE A 519 -48.56 45.57 -17.33
C ILE A 519 -49.80 46.34 -16.88
N THR A 520 -49.78 47.65 -17.12
CA THR A 520 -50.93 48.53 -16.98
C THR A 520 -51.99 48.13 -18.00
N PHE A 521 -53.10 47.53 -17.57
CA PHE A 521 -54.29 47.39 -18.40
C PHE A 521 -55.16 48.63 -18.24
N THR A 522 -55.16 49.50 -19.24
CA THR A 522 -56.24 50.47 -19.45
C THR A 522 -57.43 49.75 -20.07
N ASN A 523 -58.53 49.69 -19.34
CA ASN A 523 -59.85 49.31 -19.84
C ASN A 523 -60.43 50.48 -20.64
N GLU A 524 -60.57 50.33 -21.96
CA GLU A 524 -61.63 50.98 -22.73
C GLU A 524 -62.15 49.99 -23.79
N ASP A 525 -63.38 49.53 -23.52
CA ASP A 525 -64.53 49.36 -24.40
C ASP A 525 -64.41 48.84 -25.85
N GLU A 526 -65.28 47.84 -26.06
CA GLU A 526 -66.15 47.58 -27.22
C GLU A 526 -65.80 46.47 -28.24
N PRO A 527 -66.85 45.77 -28.75
CA PRO A 527 -66.74 44.46 -29.36
C PRO A 527 -66.87 44.49 -30.90
N TYR A 528 -66.34 43.48 -31.59
CA TYR A 528 -66.99 42.72 -32.69
C TYR A 528 -66.02 42.05 -33.69
N PHE A 529 -66.48 40.85 -34.14
CA PHE A 529 -66.32 40.20 -35.45
C PHE A 529 -64.98 39.59 -35.94
N ILE A 530 -64.95 38.25 -35.88
CA ILE A 530 -64.67 37.24 -36.95
C ILE A 530 -63.75 37.64 -38.12
N ARG A 531 -62.63 36.90 -38.29
CA ARG A 531 -62.27 36.27 -39.58
C ARG A 531 -61.21 35.16 -39.48
N ARG A 532 -61.55 34.04 -40.13
CA ARG A 532 -60.72 32.86 -40.46
C ARG A 532 -59.52 33.18 -41.37
N ARG A 533 -58.43 32.42 -41.22
CA ARG A 533 -57.64 31.71 -42.28
C ARG A 533 -56.38 31.15 -41.61
N ASN A 534 -56.19 29.84 -41.50
CA ASN A 534 -55.86 28.81 -42.51
C ASN A 534 -54.40 28.38 -42.36
N GLU A 535 -54.29 27.07 -42.20
CA GLU A 535 -53.13 26.20 -42.38
C GLU A 535 -52.36 26.45 -43.69
N GLN A 536 -51.03 26.30 -43.63
CA GLN A 536 -50.15 25.66 -44.63
C GLN A 536 -48.73 25.67 -44.03
N LYS A 537 -48.05 24.56 -43.71
CA LYS A 537 -47.54 23.47 -44.58
C LYS A 537 -46.68 24.00 -45.73
N ASP A 538 -45.36 23.90 -45.63
CA ASP A 538 -44.54 22.92 -46.36
C ASP A 538 -43.03 23.19 -46.22
N ASP A 539 -42.29 22.13 -46.53
CA ASP A 539 -40.86 21.87 -46.42
C ASP A 539 -39.91 22.75 -47.28
N MET A 540 -38.62 22.56 -46.97
CA MET A 540 -37.38 22.80 -47.75
C MET A 540 -36.79 24.21 -47.79
N ASP A 541 -35.64 24.40 -47.13
CA ASP A 541 -34.31 24.14 -47.71
C ASP A 541 -33.32 23.66 -46.64
#